data_AF-A0A9D8ACV2-F1
#
_entry.id   AF-A0A9D8ACV2-F1
#
_cell.length_a   1.000
_cell.length_b   1.000
_cell.length_c   1.000
_cell.angle_alpha   90.00
_cell.angle_beta   90.00
_cell.angle_gamma   90.00
#
_symmetry.space_group_name_H-M   'P 1'
#
loop_
_entity.id
_entity.type
_entity.pdbx_description
1 polymer ?
#
loop_
_entity_poly.entity_id
_entity_poly.type
_entity_poly.pdbx_seq_one_letter_code
_entity_poly.pdbx_strand_id
1 'polypeptide(L)'
;MIHLIKTLNKFVMPASIIMPLFLSACATAYGPRNAMGGYEDKAVGDDMIEVRFYGNQHTSKEETTRRLLYRCAELTIEKGFDSFVVLQDQSYSEEIVNNPTIEKPFQTRESMSGGVRTTVSPDLTQATASTNWVAVYIISIYNEKDSPYSQYKKSRLDAHKIMEDLKGEIK
;
A
#
# COMPACT_ATOMS: atom_id res chain seq x y z
N MET A 1 -44.17 -48.56 -15.31
CA MET A 1 -43.39 -49.77 -15.66
C MET A 1 -42.00 -49.29 -16.07
N ILE A 2 -41.10 -49.10 -15.09
CA ILE A 2 -40.03 -50.04 -14.70
C ILE A 2 -38.83 -49.98 -15.66
N HIS A 3 -37.72 -49.49 -15.10
CA HIS A 3 -36.30 -49.71 -15.36
C HIS A 3 -35.82 -50.48 -16.60
N LEU A 4 -34.72 -49.97 -17.18
CA LEU A 4 -33.51 -50.73 -17.56
C LEU A 4 -32.36 -49.74 -17.86
N ILE A 5 -31.56 -49.32 -16.87
CA ILE A 5 -30.28 -49.93 -16.48
C ILE A 5 -29.45 -50.43 -17.66
N LYS A 6 -28.45 -49.63 -18.06
CA LYS A 6 -27.16 -50.12 -18.55
C LYS A 6 -26.05 -49.47 -17.73
N THR A 7 -25.48 -50.24 -16.82
CA THR A 7 -24.24 -49.94 -16.10
C THR A 7 -23.04 -50.41 -16.91
N LEU A 8 -22.02 -49.55 -17.00
CA LEU A 8 -20.55 -49.78 -17.03
C LEU A 8 -19.97 -48.58 -17.80
N ASN A 9 -19.08 -47.75 -17.27
CA ASN A 9 -17.79 -48.19 -16.77
C ASN A 9 -17.21 -47.16 -15.79
N LYS A 10 -16.54 -47.68 -14.77
CA LYS A 10 -15.95 -46.94 -13.67
C LYS A 10 -14.57 -46.44 -14.14
N PHE A 11 -14.47 -45.18 -14.55
CA PHE A 11 -13.18 -44.53 -14.75
C PHE A 11 -12.94 -43.55 -13.60
N VAL A 12 -12.29 -44.06 -12.56
CA VAL A 12 -11.77 -43.24 -11.46
C VAL A 12 -10.59 -42.45 -12.03
N MET A 13 -10.85 -41.22 -12.49
CA MET A 13 -9.79 -40.24 -12.72
C MET A 13 -9.36 -39.70 -11.35
N PRO A 14 -8.09 -39.85 -10.95
CA PRO A 14 -7.60 -39.17 -9.76
C PRO A 14 -7.67 -37.67 -10.04
N ALA A 15 -8.55 -36.97 -9.33
CA ALA A 15 -8.63 -35.53 -9.33
C ALA A 15 -7.33 -34.98 -8.75
N SER A 16 -6.35 -34.73 -9.63
CA SER A 16 -5.19 -33.93 -9.30
C SER A 16 -5.69 -32.51 -9.07
N ILE A 17 -5.88 -32.17 -7.79
CA ILE A 17 -6.18 -30.82 -7.33
C ILE A 17 -4.92 -29.99 -7.62
N ILE A 18 -4.85 -29.41 -8.81
CA ILE A 18 -3.92 -28.33 -9.11
C ILE A 18 -4.46 -27.13 -8.32
N MET A 19 -3.99 -26.98 -7.09
CA MET A 19 -4.18 -25.79 -6.28
C MET A 19 -3.40 -24.66 -6.96
N PRO A 20 -4.03 -23.65 -7.57
CA PRO A 20 -3.29 -22.50 -8.06
C PRO A 20 -2.69 -21.79 -6.85
N LEU A 21 -1.35 -21.84 -6.72
CA LEU A 21 -0.64 -20.91 -5.84
C LEU A 21 -0.83 -19.51 -6.43
N PHE A 22 -1.80 -18.77 -5.91
CA PHE A 22 -1.88 -17.34 -6.10
C PHE A 22 -0.66 -16.72 -5.43
N LEU A 23 0.40 -16.50 -6.21
CA LEU A 23 1.51 -15.63 -5.84
C LEU A 23 0.97 -14.21 -5.75
N SER A 24 0.40 -13.83 -4.61
CA SER A 24 0.14 -12.41 -4.32
C SER A 24 1.50 -11.74 -4.16
N ALA A 25 1.93 -11.00 -5.17
CA ALA A 25 3.02 -10.05 -5.01
C ALA A 25 2.68 -9.15 -3.82
N CYS A 26 3.60 -9.04 -2.86
CA CYS A 26 3.43 -8.21 -1.67
C CYS A 26 3.54 -6.73 -2.05
N ALA A 27 2.60 -6.25 -2.85
CA ALA A 27 2.36 -4.84 -3.07
C ALA A 27 1.57 -4.30 -1.87
N THR A 28 1.73 -3.02 -1.55
CA THR A 28 0.96 -2.37 -0.47
C THR A 28 -0.52 -2.58 -0.72
N ALA A 29 -1.15 -3.44 0.10
CA ALA A 29 -2.56 -3.70 0.00
C ALA A 29 -3.33 -2.40 0.28
N TYR A 30 -4.27 -2.07 -0.59
CA TYR A 30 -5.20 -0.98 -0.32
C TYR A 30 -6.11 -1.38 0.85
N GLY A 31 -6.07 -0.62 1.93
CA GLY A 31 -6.79 -0.95 3.16
C GLY A 31 -6.47 0.02 4.29
N PRO A 32 -7.15 -0.11 5.44
CA PRO A 32 -6.90 0.73 6.60
C PRO A 32 -5.44 0.60 7.06
N ARG A 33 -4.94 1.64 7.73
CA ARG A 33 -3.56 1.73 8.18
C ARG A 33 -3.15 0.53 9.03
N ASN A 34 -2.09 -0.14 8.58
CA ASN A 34 -1.43 -1.27 9.23
C ASN A 34 0.09 -1.11 9.17
N ALA A 35 0.84 -2.06 9.76
CA ALA A 35 2.31 -2.05 9.76
C ALA A 35 2.94 -2.01 8.35
N MET A 36 2.23 -2.50 7.32
CA MET A 36 2.72 -2.56 5.94
C MET A 36 2.32 -1.37 5.05
N GLY A 37 1.60 -0.39 5.58
CA GLY A 37 1.04 0.72 4.79
C GLY A 37 -0.45 0.92 5.02
N GLY A 38 -1.12 1.59 4.10
CA GLY A 38 -2.58 1.75 4.09
C GLY A 38 -3.04 3.19 4.28
N TYR A 39 -4.35 3.40 4.27
CA TYR A 39 -4.97 4.70 4.43
C TYR A 39 -5.42 4.97 5.87
N GLU A 40 -5.45 6.24 6.24
CA GLU A 40 -6.16 6.74 7.40
C GLU A 40 -6.83 8.07 7.04
N ASP A 41 -7.90 8.39 7.76
CA ASP A 41 -8.64 9.63 7.55
C ASP A 41 -9.06 10.23 8.89
N LYS A 42 -9.11 11.56 8.93
CA LYS A 42 -9.43 12.33 10.13
C LYS A 42 -10.20 13.59 9.75
N ALA A 43 -11.31 13.85 10.45
CA ALA A 43 -12.00 15.12 10.32
C ALA A 43 -11.18 16.25 10.97
N VAL A 44 -10.98 17.35 10.24
CA VAL A 44 -10.19 18.50 10.70
C VAL A 44 -11.00 19.81 10.77
N GLY A 45 -12.24 19.80 10.28
CA GLY A 45 -13.17 20.92 10.36
C GLY A 45 -14.53 20.55 9.77
N ASP A 46 -15.40 21.54 9.63
CA ASP A 46 -16.69 21.38 8.95
C ASP A 46 -16.45 21.11 7.47
N ASP A 47 -16.96 19.98 6.97
CA ASP A 47 -16.77 19.50 5.60
C ASP A 47 -15.30 19.37 5.15
N MET A 48 -14.34 19.32 6.10
CA MET A 48 -12.91 19.17 5.84
C MET A 48 -12.37 17.88 6.44
N ILE A 49 -11.69 17.10 5.61
CA ILE A 49 -11.13 15.81 5.97
C ILE A 49 -9.66 15.79 5.56
N GLU A 50 -8.81 15.42 6.49
CA GLU A 50 -7.43 15.07 6.22
C GLU A 50 -7.36 13.58 5.92
N VAL A 51 -6.89 13.24 4.72
CA VAL A 51 -6.74 11.86 4.25
C VAL A 51 -5.25 11.62 4.04
N ARG A 52 -4.78 10.47 4.52
CA ARG A 52 -3.38 10.06 4.44
C ARG A 52 -3.29 8.67 3.84
N PHE A 53 -2.26 8.46 3.01
CA PHE A 53 -1.91 7.15 2.49
C PHE A 53 -0.43 6.88 2.74
N TYR A 54 -0.14 5.77 3.38
CA TYR A 54 1.21 5.31 3.70
C TYR A 54 1.63 4.26 2.69
N GLY A 55 2.57 4.63 1.83
CA GLY A 55 3.29 3.69 0.96
C GLY A 55 4.38 2.94 1.72
N ASN A 56 4.74 1.76 1.21
CA ASN A 56 5.92 1.02 1.66
C ASN A 56 7.13 1.32 0.73
N GLN A 57 8.26 0.65 0.98
CA GLN A 57 9.49 0.84 0.20
C GLN A 57 9.40 0.39 -1.27
N HIS A 58 8.33 -0.32 -1.64
CA HIS A 58 8.06 -0.77 -3.01
C HIS A 58 7.00 0.10 -3.70
N THR A 59 6.44 1.09 -3.00
CA THR A 59 5.38 1.98 -3.53
C THR A 59 6.00 3.28 -4.01
N SER A 60 5.79 3.64 -5.28
CA SER A 60 6.25 4.92 -5.80
C SER A 60 5.44 6.09 -5.23
N LYS A 61 5.97 7.31 -5.38
CA LYS A 61 5.26 8.53 -5.00
C LYS A 61 3.93 8.62 -5.75
N GLU A 62 3.95 8.39 -7.07
CA GLU A 62 2.78 8.47 -7.94
C GLU A 62 1.71 7.45 -7.52
N GLU A 63 2.12 6.21 -7.22
CA GLU A 63 1.21 5.18 -6.73
C GLU A 63 0.58 5.55 -5.38
N THR A 64 1.37 6.12 -4.47
CA THR A 64 0.91 6.57 -3.15
C THR A 64 -0.13 7.68 -3.31
N THR A 65 0.15 8.67 -4.16
CA THR A 65 -0.77 9.77 -4.48
C THR A 65 -2.04 9.27 -5.16
N ARG A 66 -1.95 8.30 -6.10
CA ARG A 66 -3.15 7.72 -6.75
C ARG A 66 -4.03 6.98 -5.75
N ARG A 67 -3.44 6.16 -4.86
CA ARG A 67 -4.18 5.45 -3.81
C ARG A 67 -4.82 6.43 -2.81
N LEU A 68 -4.11 7.51 -2.46
CA LEU A 68 -4.68 8.59 -1.65
C LEU A 68 -5.89 9.23 -2.34
N LEU A 69 -5.75 9.59 -3.62
CA LEU A 69 -6.80 10.24 -4.38
C LEU A 69 -8.06 9.37 -4.48
N TYR A 70 -7.87 8.05 -4.67
CA TYR A 70 -8.95 7.08 -4.64
C TYR A 70 -9.65 7.06 -3.27
N ARG A 71 -8.90 7.06 -2.17
CA ARG A 71 -9.49 7.13 -0.82
C ARG A 71 -10.27 8.41 -0.59
N CYS A 72 -9.79 9.55 -1.09
CA CYS A 72 -10.53 10.82 -1.03
C CYS A 72 -11.88 10.71 -1.74
N ALA A 73 -11.91 10.08 -2.92
CA ALA A 73 -13.14 9.86 -3.66
C ALA A 73 -14.10 8.90 -2.94
N GLU A 74 -13.60 7.79 -2.41
CA GLU A 74 -14.41 6.86 -1.59
C GLU A 74 -15.04 7.57 -0.40
N LEU A 75 -14.26 8.30 0.38
CA LEU A 75 -14.74 9.05 1.55
C LEU A 75 -15.80 10.09 1.17
N THR A 76 -15.64 10.75 0.03
CA THR A 76 -16.60 11.73 -0.46
C THR A 76 -17.97 11.08 -0.72
N ILE A 77 -17.98 9.91 -1.38
CA ILE A 77 -19.20 9.15 -1.67
C ILE A 77 -19.78 8.52 -0.40
N GLU A 78 -18.94 7.97 0.49
CA GLU A 78 -19.36 7.42 1.79
C GLU A 78 -20.08 8.48 2.65
N LYS A 79 -19.68 9.75 2.54
CA LYS A 79 -20.31 10.88 3.24
C LYS A 79 -21.55 11.43 2.54
N GLY A 80 -21.87 10.96 1.33
CA GLY A 80 -23.05 11.39 0.57
C GLY A 80 -22.84 12.66 -0.27
N PHE A 81 -21.59 12.94 -0.66
CA PHE A 81 -21.25 14.06 -1.54
C PHE A 81 -20.76 13.59 -2.91
N ASP A 82 -20.90 14.44 -3.92
CA ASP A 82 -20.53 14.11 -5.31
C ASP A 82 -19.08 14.51 -5.68
N SER A 83 -18.55 15.52 -5.00
CA SER A 83 -17.30 16.18 -5.40
C SER A 83 -16.49 16.65 -4.19
N PHE A 84 -15.19 16.80 -4.42
CA PHE A 84 -14.29 17.39 -3.44
C PHE A 84 -13.26 18.30 -4.12
N VAL A 85 -12.59 19.11 -3.30
CA VAL A 85 -11.44 19.93 -3.70
C VAL A 85 -10.27 19.63 -2.76
N VAL A 86 -9.06 19.54 -3.31
CA VAL A 86 -7.84 19.49 -2.51
C VAL A 86 -7.48 20.91 -2.09
N LEU A 87 -7.57 21.20 -0.80
CA LEU A 87 -7.22 22.50 -0.23
C LEU A 87 -5.70 22.61 -0.02
N GLN A 88 -5.08 21.54 0.48
CA GLN A 88 -3.64 21.48 0.73
C GLN A 88 -3.08 20.10 0.41
N ASP A 89 -1.90 20.09 -0.19
CA ASP A 89 -1.03 18.93 -0.33
C ASP A 89 0.10 19.04 0.69
N GLN A 90 0.14 18.11 1.65
CA GLN A 90 1.14 18.02 2.71
C GLN A 90 1.97 16.74 2.58
N SER A 91 2.05 16.16 1.38
CA SER A 91 2.77 14.91 1.14
C SER A 91 4.28 15.04 1.37
N TYR A 92 4.90 14.02 1.96
CA TYR A 92 6.33 14.00 2.29
C TYR A 92 6.93 12.60 2.10
N SER A 93 8.25 12.53 2.09
CA SER A 93 9.00 11.26 2.13
C SER A 93 9.69 11.11 3.47
N GLU A 94 9.55 9.94 4.09
CA GLU A 94 10.34 9.54 5.25
C GLU A 94 11.54 8.73 4.77
N GLU A 95 12.74 9.16 5.17
CA GLU A 95 13.96 8.37 4.95
C GLU A 95 14.36 7.70 6.26
N ILE A 96 14.27 6.37 6.29
CA ILE A 96 14.73 5.58 7.42
C ILE A 96 16.17 5.17 7.16
N VAL A 97 17.11 5.76 7.89
CA VAL A 97 18.53 5.40 7.85
C VAL A 97 18.81 4.36 8.93
N ASN A 98 19.06 3.11 8.54
CA ASN A 98 19.52 2.09 9.47
C ASN A 98 21.06 2.08 9.47
N ASN A 99 21.67 2.51 10.58
CA ASN A 99 23.11 2.44 10.81
C ASN A 99 23.41 1.27 11.77
N PRO A 100 23.59 0.03 11.26
CA PRO A 100 23.91 -1.11 12.11
C PRO A 100 25.28 -0.88 12.76
N THR A 101 25.28 -0.63 14.07
CA THR A 101 26.53 -0.52 14.84
C THR A 101 26.96 -1.93 15.21
N ILE A 102 27.90 -2.51 14.47
CA ILE A 102 28.51 -3.80 14.82
C ILE A 102 29.82 -3.53 15.57
N GLU A 103 29.78 -3.52 16.90
CA GLU A 103 30.99 -3.66 17.71
C GLU A 103 31.45 -5.13 17.68
N LYS A 104 32.17 -5.53 16.63
CA LYS A 104 32.92 -6.78 16.67
C LYS A 104 34.38 -6.49 16.36
N PRO A 105 35.26 -6.39 17.37
CA PRO A 105 36.69 -6.26 17.11
C PRO A 105 37.19 -7.52 16.38
N PHE A 106 38.17 -7.33 15.51
CA PHE A 106 38.92 -8.39 14.85
C PHE A 106 39.43 -9.41 15.89
N GLN A 107 39.00 -10.67 15.78
CA GLN A 107 39.42 -11.74 16.68
C GLN A 107 40.46 -12.61 15.98
N THR A 108 41.75 -12.37 16.26
CA THR A 108 42.80 -13.34 15.94
C THR A 108 42.80 -14.43 16.98
N ARG A 109 42.72 -15.70 16.55
CA ARG A 109 42.97 -16.84 17.42
C ARG A 109 44.17 -17.63 16.94
N GLU A 110 45.16 -17.75 17.81
CA GLU A 110 46.30 -18.64 17.65
C GLU A 110 45.84 -20.09 17.90
N SER A 111 46.21 -21.02 17.02
CA SER A 111 45.97 -22.46 17.20
C SER A 111 47.21 -23.14 17.77
N MET A 112 47.04 -24.10 18.68
CA MET A 112 48.14 -24.89 19.28
C MET A 112 49.01 -25.65 18.26
N SER A 113 48.57 -25.77 17.00
CA SER A 113 49.35 -26.39 15.92
C SER A 113 50.30 -25.41 15.20
N GLY A 114 50.45 -24.16 15.67
CA GLY A 114 51.35 -23.16 15.07
C GLY A 114 50.78 -22.45 13.83
N GLY A 115 49.48 -22.58 13.58
CA GLY A 115 48.77 -21.88 12.51
C GLY A 115 47.90 -20.75 13.05
N VAL A 116 48.02 -19.55 12.47
CA VAL A 116 47.14 -18.41 12.76
C VAL A 116 45.84 -18.56 11.97
N ARG A 117 44.68 -18.56 12.63
CA ARG A 117 43.38 -18.55 11.94
C ARG A 117 42.74 -17.18 12.03
N THR A 118 42.79 -16.43 10.93
CA THR A 118 42.11 -15.15 10.80
C THR A 118 40.67 -15.38 10.32
N THR A 119 39.68 -15.00 11.13
CA THR A 119 38.27 -15.02 10.70
C THR A 119 37.85 -13.59 10.38
N VAL A 120 37.71 -13.29 9.09
CA VAL A 120 37.21 -11.98 8.64
C VAL A 120 35.69 -12.01 8.69
N SER A 121 35.07 -11.19 9.53
CA SER A 121 33.64 -10.92 9.43
C SER A 121 33.45 -9.77 8.43
N PRO A 122 32.57 -9.91 7.42
CA PRO A 122 32.30 -8.79 6.50
C PRO A 122 31.74 -7.61 7.30
N ASP A 123 32.19 -6.42 6.94
CA ASP A 123 31.68 -5.18 7.53
C ASP A 123 30.23 -4.97 7.09
N LEU A 124 29.32 -5.09 8.04
CA LEU A 124 27.89 -4.90 7.85
C LEU A 124 27.45 -3.50 8.26
N THR A 125 28.36 -2.56 8.56
CA THR A 125 28.02 -1.18 8.96
C THR A 125 27.56 -0.28 7.81
N GLN A 126 27.28 -0.84 6.62
CA GLN A 126 26.74 -0.04 5.52
C GLN A 126 25.33 0.42 5.89
N ALA A 127 25.18 1.73 6.02
CA ALA A 127 23.88 2.32 6.27
C ALA A 127 22.93 1.96 5.13
N THR A 128 21.80 1.32 5.47
CA THR A 128 20.74 1.07 4.48
C THR A 128 19.70 2.16 4.64
N ALA A 129 19.47 2.94 3.59
CA ALA A 129 18.40 3.93 3.53
C ALA A 129 17.17 3.31 2.85
N SER A 130 16.00 3.44 3.49
CA SER A 130 14.71 3.07 2.90
C SER A 130 13.82 4.30 2.88
N THR A 131 13.41 4.73 1.69
CA THR A 131 12.48 5.85 1.50
C THR A 131 11.04 5.32 1.45
N ASN A 132 10.19 5.78 2.36
CA ASN A 132 8.75 5.54 2.31
C ASN A 132 8.03 6.84 1.96
N TRP A 133 7.07 6.77 1.05
CA TRP A 133 6.25 7.92 0.67
C TRP A 133 4.98 7.97 1.50
N VAL A 134 4.67 9.14 2.05
CA VAL A 134 3.41 9.42 2.75
C VAL A 134 2.70 10.54 2.01
N ALA A 135 1.59 10.22 1.36
CA ALA A 135 0.76 11.20 0.70
C ALA A 135 -0.29 11.72 1.68
N VAL A 136 -0.46 13.05 1.75
CA VAL A 136 -1.40 13.70 2.68
C VAL A 136 -2.15 14.80 1.96
N TYR A 137 -3.48 14.68 1.90
CA TYR A 137 -4.37 15.70 1.35
C TYR A 137 -5.35 16.18 2.41
N ILE A 138 -5.48 17.50 2.52
CA ILE A 138 -6.62 18.12 3.19
C ILE A 138 -7.63 18.42 2.11
N ILE A 139 -8.75 17.70 2.13
CA ILE A 139 -9.84 17.87 1.18
C ILE A 139 -11.02 18.56 1.85
N SER A 140 -11.79 19.29 1.04
CA SER A 140 -13.15 19.68 1.40
C SER A 140 -14.15 19.04 0.47
N ILE A 141 -15.18 18.43 1.05
CA ILE A 141 -16.25 17.72 0.34
C ILE A 141 -17.45 18.65 0.20
N TYR A 142 -18.12 18.63 -0.95
CA TYR A 142 -19.30 19.47 -1.17
C TYR A 142 -20.15 18.99 -2.35
N ASN A 143 -21.41 19.42 -2.36
CA ASN A 143 -22.32 19.21 -3.48
C ASN A 143 -22.37 20.46 -4.38
N GLU A 144 -22.62 20.25 -5.67
CA GLU A 144 -22.58 21.30 -6.68
C GLU A 144 -23.50 22.50 -6.36
N LYS A 145 -24.60 22.25 -5.65
CA LYS A 145 -25.65 23.23 -5.40
C LYS A 145 -25.43 24.08 -4.14
N ASP A 146 -24.56 23.67 -3.22
CA ASP A 146 -24.49 24.23 -1.85
C ASP A 146 -23.08 24.64 -1.39
N SER A 147 -22.12 24.85 -2.30
CA SER A 147 -20.72 25.02 -1.89
C SER A 147 -20.28 26.48 -1.73
N PRO A 148 -19.70 26.87 -0.57
CA PRO A 148 -18.98 28.14 -0.42
C PRO A 148 -17.71 28.22 -1.29
N TYR A 149 -17.30 27.12 -1.91
CA TYR A 149 -16.09 26.98 -2.72
C TYR A 149 -16.29 27.24 -4.22
N SER A 150 -17.31 28.02 -4.61
CA SER A 150 -17.61 28.31 -6.03
C SER A 150 -16.41 28.89 -6.81
N GLN A 151 -15.48 29.56 -6.12
CA GLN A 151 -14.23 30.07 -6.68
C GLN A 151 -13.29 28.97 -7.20
N TYR A 152 -13.38 27.75 -6.67
CA TYR A 152 -12.56 26.60 -7.05
C TYR A 152 -13.21 25.70 -8.09
N LYS A 153 -14.23 26.20 -8.82
CA LYS A 153 -14.98 25.41 -9.82
C LYS A 153 -14.09 24.71 -10.85
N LYS A 154 -12.91 25.27 -11.18
CA LYS A 154 -11.94 24.67 -12.11
C LYS A 154 -11.07 23.57 -11.49
N SER A 155 -10.93 23.54 -10.17
CA SER A 155 -10.12 22.57 -9.42
C SER A 155 -10.97 21.48 -8.76
N ARG A 156 -12.26 21.39 -9.14
CA ARG A 156 -13.18 20.36 -8.66
C ARG A 156 -12.74 18.99 -9.14
N LEU A 157 -12.80 18.03 -8.23
CA LEU A 157 -12.57 16.62 -8.50
C LEU A 157 -13.87 15.86 -8.29
N ASP A 158 -14.35 15.20 -9.34
CA ASP A 158 -15.57 14.38 -9.29
C ASP A 158 -15.21 13.01 -8.70
N ALA A 159 -15.83 12.65 -7.57
CA ALA A 159 -15.49 11.42 -6.85
C ALA A 159 -15.82 10.17 -7.66
N HIS A 160 -17.00 10.13 -8.29
CA HIS A 160 -17.43 8.99 -9.12
C HIS A 160 -16.48 8.72 -10.28
N LYS A 161 -16.03 9.78 -10.97
CA LYS A 161 -15.11 9.66 -12.11
C LYS A 161 -13.75 9.13 -11.66
N ILE A 162 -13.21 9.64 -10.57
CA ILE A 162 -11.94 9.17 -10.00
C ILE A 162 -12.03 7.70 -9.61
N MET A 163 -13.14 7.28 -8.99
CA MET A 163 -13.34 5.88 -8.65
C MET A 163 -13.39 4.99 -9.90
N GLU A 164 -14.06 5.43 -10.97
CA GLU A 164 -14.11 4.66 -12.22
C GLU A 164 -12.73 4.53 -12.87
N ASP A 165 -12.00 5.65 -12.96
CA ASP A 165 -10.68 5.72 -13.61
C ASP A 165 -9.62 4.90 -12.86
N LEU A 166 -9.62 4.94 -11.51
CA LEU A 166 -8.58 4.31 -10.69
C LEU A 166 -8.92 2.89 -10.19
N LYS A 167 -10.19 2.46 -10.27
CA LYS A 167 -10.60 1.12 -9.80
C LYS A 167 -9.89 -0.03 -10.51
N GLY A 168 -9.45 0.16 -11.75
CA GLY A 168 -8.70 -0.86 -12.49
C GLY A 168 -7.26 -1.05 -12.00
N GLU A 169 -6.70 -0.05 -11.34
CA GLU A 169 -5.29 0.00 -10.94
C GLU A 169 -5.08 -0.37 -9.47
N ILE A 170 -6.11 -0.18 -8.66
CA ILE A 170 -6.08 -0.50 -7.23
C ILE A 170 -6.70 -1.89 -7.06
N LYS A 171 -5.86 -2.88 -6.75
CA LYS A 171 -6.23 -4.28 -6.47
C LYS A 171 -5.72 -4.71 -5.11
#